data_AF-A0A842YH50-F1
#
_entry.id   AF-A0A842YH50-F1
#
_cell.length_a   1.000
_cell.length_b   1.000
_cell.length_c   1.000
_cell.angle_alpha   90.00
_cell.angle_beta   90.00
_cell.angle_gamma   90.00
#
_symmetry.space_group_name_H-M   'P 1'
#
loop_
_entity.id
_entity.type
_entity.pdbx_description
1 polymer ?
#
loop_
_entity_poly.entity_id
_entity_poly.type
_entity_poly.pdbx_seq_one_letter_code
_entity_poly.pdbx_strand_id
1 'polypeptide(L)'
;MSKSNLTYWRGTSFYINPTSRCTNSCIFCVRNFSEGVFGFNLQLDADPTAEELVNEIETTWDDQFDDIAIVGFGEPTINIEGTLAAIRKIKSLS
;
A
#
# COMPACT_ATOMS: atom_id res chain seq x y z
N MET A 1 -1.34 2.14 -19.16
CA MET A 1 -1.37 2.43 -17.72
C MET A 1 -0.03 2.04 -17.13
N SER A 2 0.52 2.83 -16.21
CA SER A 2 1.74 2.47 -15.48
C SER A 2 1.47 1.31 -14.53
N LYS A 3 2.49 0.51 -14.22
CA LYS A 3 2.39 -0.62 -13.28
C LYS A 3 1.93 -0.12 -11.90
N SER A 4 0.92 -0.77 -11.30
CA SER A 4 0.45 -0.49 -9.95
C SER A 4 1.50 -0.83 -8.89
N ASN A 5 1.50 -0.08 -7.79
CA ASN A 5 2.46 -0.20 -6.70
C ASN A 5 1.79 -0.71 -5.42
N LEU A 6 2.33 -1.81 -4.87
CA LEU A 6 1.89 -2.36 -3.58
C LEU A 6 2.65 -1.72 -2.41
N THR A 7 3.85 -1.18 -2.65
CA THR A 7 4.60 -0.36 -1.69
C THR A 7 5.04 0.94 -2.38
N TYR A 8 5.15 2.00 -1.60
CA TYR A 8 5.61 3.31 -2.06
C TYR A 8 6.19 4.10 -0.88
N TRP A 9 6.90 5.20 -1.14
CA TRP A 9 7.58 5.94 -0.08
C TRP A 9 7.69 7.44 -0.38
N ARG A 10 7.98 8.21 0.67
CA ARG A 10 8.40 9.61 0.56
C ARG A 10 9.30 9.95 1.74
N GLY A 11 10.53 10.39 1.45
CA GLY A 11 11.54 10.56 2.50
C GLY A 11 11.81 9.23 3.19
N THR A 12 11.79 9.21 4.52
CA THR A 12 11.98 8.01 5.35
C THR A 12 10.68 7.30 5.72
N SER A 13 9.52 7.74 5.18
CA SER A 13 8.23 7.07 5.42
C SER A 13 7.93 6.03 4.34
N PHE A 14 7.69 4.79 4.77
CA PHE A 14 7.31 3.66 3.93
C PHE A 14 5.81 3.38 4.02
N TYR A 15 5.16 3.20 2.87
CA TYR A 15 3.72 3.01 2.78
C TYR A 15 3.39 1.68 2.10
N ILE A 16 2.40 0.97 2.64
CA ILE A 16 1.92 -0.31 2.12
C ILE A 16 0.48 -0.11 1.64
N ASN A 17 0.22 -0.43 0.36
CA ASN A 17 -1.05 -0.24 -0.35
C ASN A 17 -1.78 -1.60 -0.53
N PRO A 18 -2.57 -2.06 0.46
CA PRO A 18 -3.13 -3.40 0.43
C PRO A 18 -4.40 -3.55 -0.41
N THR A 19 -5.06 -2.45 -0.79
CA THR A 19 -6.32 -2.49 -1.55
C THR A 19 -6.67 -1.11 -2.11
N SER A 20 -7.34 -1.09 -3.26
CA SER A 20 -8.04 0.10 -3.80
C SER A 20 -9.53 0.13 -3.46
N ARG A 21 -10.07 -0.93 -2.84
CA ARG A 21 -11.48 -0.99 -2.43
C ARG A 21 -11.70 -0.11 -1.20
N CYS A 22 -12.80 0.63 -1.19
CA CYS A 22 -13.26 1.40 -0.04
C CYS A 22 -14.79 1.37 -0.01
N THR A 23 -15.39 1.23 1.17
CA THR A 23 -16.85 1.25 1.36
C THR A 23 -17.45 2.65 1.25
N ASN A 24 -16.61 3.69 1.22
CA ASN A 24 -17.03 5.07 1.12
C ASN A 24 -16.78 5.66 -0.28
N SER A 25 -17.54 6.70 -0.63
CA SER A 25 -17.49 7.42 -1.91
C SER A 25 -17.30 8.93 -1.69
N CYS A 26 -16.29 9.30 -0.91
CA CYS A 26 -16.02 10.69 -0.57
C CYS A 26 -15.86 11.57 -1.82
N ILE A 27 -16.57 12.69 -1.88
CA ILE A 27 -16.49 13.65 -2.98
C ILE A 27 -15.08 14.24 -3.15
N PHE A 28 -14.32 14.29 -2.05
CA PHE A 28 -12.95 14.83 -1.99
C PHE A 28 -11.87 13.75 -2.08
N CYS A 29 -12.22 12.49 -2.40
CA CYS A 29 -11.23 11.42 -2.46
C CYS A 29 -10.22 11.63 -3.59
N VAL A 30 -8.92 11.53 -3.29
CA VAL A 30 -7.84 11.73 -4.27
C VAL A 30 -7.94 10.76 -5.45
N ARG A 31 -8.47 9.55 -5.25
CA ARG A 31 -8.70 8.56 -6.32
C ARG A 31 -9.59 9.05 -7.47
N ASN A 32 -10.38 10.11 -7.23
CA ASN A 32 -11.23 10.71 -8.27
C ASN A 32 -10.46 11.68 -9.18
N PHE A 33 -9.23 12.06 -8.80
CA PHE A 33 -8.46 13.14 -9.43
C PHE A 33 -7.04 12.72 -9.82
N SER A 34 -6.56 11.57 -9.34
CA SER A 34 -5.22 11.05 -9.62
C SER A 34 -5.21 9.52 -9.53
N GLU A 35 -4.31 8.88 -10.27
CA GLU A 35 -4.02 7.45 -10.19
C GLU A 35 -3.03 7.13 -9.06
N GLY A 36 -2.35 8.13 -8.49
CA GLY A 36 -1.48 7.93 -7.34
C GLY A 36 -0.80 9.19 -6.82
N VAL A 37 0.31 9.02 -6.11
CA VAL A 37 1.06 10.09 -5.42
C VAL A 37 2.55 9.83 -5.51
N PHE A 38 3.36 10.89 -5.40
CA PHE A 38 4.83 10.82 -5.40
C PHE A 38 5.45 10.11 -6.63
N GLY A 39 4.72 10.06 -7.75
CA GLY A 39 5.12 9.35 -8.97
C GLY A 39 4.75 7.86 -9.02
N PHE A 40 4.15 7.33 -7.95
CA PHE A 40 3.65 5.95 -7.89
C PHE A 40 2.20 5.86 -8.34
N ASN A 41 1.80 4.74 -8.93
CA ASN A 41 0.40 4.42 -9.24
C ASN A 41 -0.19 3.57 -8.11
N LEU A 42 -1.19 4.11 -7.40
CA LEU A 42 -1.82 3.43 -6.27
C LEU A 42 -3.12 2.71 -6.64
N GLN A 43 -3.63 2.90 -7.86
CA GLN A 43 -4.81 2.21 -8.34
C GLN A 43 -4.47 0.75 -8.67
N LEU A 44 -5.12 -0.18 -7.97
CA LEU A 44 -4.94 -1.61 -8.12
C LEU A 44 -6.07 -2.19 -8.99
N ASP A 45 -5.70 -3.03 -9.97
CA ASP A 45 -6.68 -3.75 -10.81
C ASP A 45 -7.43 -4.83 -10.02
N ALA A 46 -6.75 -5.44 -9.05
CA ALA A 46 -7.30 -6.42 -8.12
C ALA A 46 -6.63 -6.27 -6.75
N ASP A 47 -7.28 -6.78 -5.71
CA ASP A 47 -6.64 -6.84 -4.39
C ASP A 47 -5.48 -7.83 -4.42
N PRO A 48 -4.28 -7.43 -3.94
CA PRO A 48 -3.14 -8.33 -3.82
C PRO A 48 -3.41 -9.39 -2.76
N THR A 49 -2.83 -10.56 -2.99
CA THR A 49 -2.73 -11.62 -2.00
C THR A 49 -1.78 -11.22 -0.86
N ALA A 50 -1.90 -11.92 0.28
CA ALA A 50 -0.97 -11.75 1.39
C ALA A 50 0.48 -12.03 0.97
N GLU A 51 0.71 -13.02 0.11
CA GLU A 51 2.04 -13.39 -0.38
C GLU A 51 2.63 -12.30 -1.28
N GLU A 52 1.85 -11.73 -2.20
CA GLU A 52 2.30 -10.63 -3.06
C GLU A 52 2.70 -9.40 -2.24
N LEU A 53 1.92 -9.04 -1.22
CA LEU A 53 2.26 -7.93 -0.31
C LEU A 53 3.55 -8.21 0.46
N VAL A 54 3.70 -9.41 1.00
CA VAL A 54 4.91 -9.81 1.76
C VAL A 54 6.14 -9.77 0.87
N ASN A 55 6.06 -10.32 -0.34
CA ASN A 55 7.17 -10.37 -1.28
C ASN A 55 7.57 -8.96 -1.76
N GLU A 56 6.60 -8.08 -2.01
CA GLU A 56 6.91 -6.69 -2.37
C GLU A 56 7.58 -5.96 -1.20
N ILE A 57 7.09 -6.14 0.03
CA ILE A 57 7.72 -5.57 1.23
C ILE A 57 9.16 -6.06 1.36
N GLU A 58 9.43 -7.35 1.20
CA GLU A 58 10.80 -7.89 1.21
C GLU A 58 11.70 -7.29 0.14
N THR A 59 11.15 -7.02 -1.03
CA THR A 59 11.89 -6.47 -2.17
C THR A 59 12.18 -4.98 -1.99
N THR A 60 11.30 -4.25 -1.32
CA THR A 60 11.32 -2.77 -1.29
C THR A 60 11.76 -2.17 0.04
N TRP A 61 11.67 -2.93 1.15
CA TRP A 61 12.13 -2.48 2.46
C TRP A 61 13.65 -2.31 2.51
N ASP A 62 14.09 -1.25 3.17
CA ASP A 62 15.50 -0.90 3.41
C ASP A 62 15.62 -0.07 4.70
N ASP A 63 16.81 -0.05 5.29
CA ASP A 63 17.13 0.60 6.58
C ASP A 63 17.02 2.14 6.54
N GLN A 64 16.76 2.73 5.37
CA GLN A 64 16.46 4.16 5.23
C GLN A 64 15.06 4.55 5.75
N PHE A 65 14.18 3.59 6.03
CA PHE A 65 12.81 3.86 6.44
C PHE A 65 12.64 3.83 7.96
N ASP A 66 12.13 4.93 8.52
CA ASP A 66 11.93 5.11 9.97
C ASP A 66 10.46 4.90 10.39
N ASP A 67 9.52 5.19 9.49
CA ASP A 67 8.08 5.18 9.76
C ASP A 67 7.32 4.34 8.75
N ILE A 68 6.24 3.70 9.20
CA ILE A 68 5.43 2.80 8.39
C ILE A 68 3.95 3.13 8.53
N ALA A 69 3.26 3.20 7.39
CA ALA A 69 1.82 3.31 7.35
C ALA A 69 1.20 2.32 6.35
N ILE A 70 0.12 1.67 6.76
CA ILE A 70 -0.70 0.86 5.87
C ILE A 70 -1.82 1.75 5.35
N VAL A 71 -1.66 2.21 4.11
CA VAL A 71 -2.48 3.26 3.50
C VAL A 71 -2.38 3.19 1.98
N GLY A 72 -3.44 3.62 1.31
CA GLY A 72 -3.53 3.68 -0.14
C GLY A 72 -4.79 4.42 -0.57
N PHE A 73 -5.32 4.09 -1.73
CA PHE A 73 -6.61 4.63 -2.21
C PHE A 73 -7.84 3.88 -1.68
N GLY A 74 -7.63 2.74 -1.04
CA GLY A 74 -8.68 1.95 -0.39
C GLY A 74 -8.70 2.08 1.13
N GLU A 75 -9.60 1.31 1.74
CA GLU A 75 -9.70 1.08 3.18
C GLU A 75 -8.96 -0.22 3.53
N PRO A 76 -7.79 -0.17 4.21
CA PRO A 76 -6.95 -1.34 4.46
C PRO A 76 -7.67 -2.55 5.05
N THR A 77 -8.65 -2.33 5.94
CA THR A 77 -9.34 -3.43 6.62
C THR A 77 -10.24 -4.25 5.69
N ILE A 78 -10.51 -3.79 4.47
CA ILE A 78 -11.23 -4.58 3.46
C ILE A 78 -10.36 -5.76 2.96
N ASN A 79 -9.03 -5.57 2.89
CA ASN A 79 -8.07 -6.65 2.68
C ASN A 79 -7.36 -6.97 4.00
N ILE A 80 -8.12 -7.47 4.97
CA ILE A 80 -7.61 -7.71 6.33
C ILE A 80 -6.50 -8.77 6.36
N GLU A 81 -6.61 -9.82 5.55
CA GLU A 81 -5.58 -10.87 5.48
C GLU A 81 -4.25 -10.32 4.97
N GLY A 82 -4.28 -9.55 3.86
CA GLY A 82 -3.10 -8.87 3.33
C GLY A 82 -2.52 -7.85 4.32
N THR A 83 -3.37 -7.06 4.96
CA THR A 83 -2.97 -6.08 5.98
C THR A 83 -2.29 -6.74 7.18
N LEU A 84 -2.85 -7.82 7.72
CA LEU A 84 -2.24 -8.53 8.85
C LEU A 84 -0.93 -9.22 8.46
N ALA A 85 -0.83 -9.78 7.25
CA ALA A 85 0.41 -10.36 6.74
C ALA A 85 1.50 -9.29 6.61
N ALA A 86 1.17 -8.11 6.07
CA ALA A 86 2.07 -6.97 5.96
C ALA A 86 2.61 -6.53 7.33
N ILE A 87 1.72 -6.38 8.34
CA ILE A 87 2.13 -6.04 9.71
C ILE A 87 3.11 -7.07 10.28
N ARG A 88 2.78 -8.36 10.14
CA ARG A 88 3.65 -9.44 10.66
C ARG A 88 5.01 -9.41 9.98
N LYS A 89 5.05 -9.19 8.66
CA LYS A 89 6.29 -9.13 7.90
C LYS A 89 7.15 -7.96 8.33
N ILE A 90 6.59 -6.77 8.39
CA ILE A 90 7.30 -5.58 8.86
C ILE A 90 7.89 -5.79 10.27
N LYS A 91 7.11 -6.34 11.20
CA LYS A 91 7.58 -6.63 12.56
C LYS A 91 8.73 -7.64 12.63
N SER A 92 8.95 -8.42 11.58
CA SER A 92 10.09 -9.35 11.47
C SER A 92 11.34 -8.72 10.86
N LEU A 93 11.20 -7.55 10.23
CA LEU A 93 12.28 -6.77 9.62
C LEU A 93 12.76 -5.64 10.53
N SER A 94 11.90 -5.19 11.47
CA SER A 94 12.20 -4.19 12.49
C SER A 94 12.94 -4.75 13.70
#